data_AF-A0A7Y0BDM5-F1
#
_entry.id   AF-A0A7Y0BDM5-F1
#
_cell.length_a   1.000
_cell.length_b   1.000
_cell.length_c   1.000
_cell.angle_alpha   90.00
_cell.angle_beta   90.00
_cell.angle_gamma   90.00
#
_symmetry.space_group_name_H-M   'P 1'
#
loop_
_entity.id
_entity.type
_entity.pdbx_description
1 polymer ?
#
loop_
_entity_poly.entity_id
_entity_poly.type
_entity_poly.pdbx_seq_one_letter_code
_entity_poly.pdbx_strand_id
1 'polypeptide(L)'
;MATPALPHDPYIVSVVAALSAARVEPTCVETLDREIDRYDTGLYADLAPTLSALLIWNGEASAAPGGSVALVWEHPEERWQWAPLVVPGVLEDLEPLPLHRWADPAAVVDVVRVLLAGLPVPVADDPRLFPGWVDAGEAVRRWTTSR
;
A
#
# COMPACT_ATOMS: atom_id res chain seq x y z
N MET A 1 -2.81 -17.70 -24.77
CA MET A 1 -2.71 -16.28 -25.18
C MET A 1 -2.16 -15.54 -23.97
N ALA A 2 -1.05 -14.81 -24.11
CA ALA A 2 -0.52 -14.00 -23.02
C ALA A 2 -1.41 -12.75 -22.88
N THR A 3 -1.90 -12.46 -21.68
CA THR A 3 -2.58 -11.20 -21.40
C THR A 3 -1.57 -10.07 -21.61
N PRO A 4 -1.91 -9.01 -22.38
CA PRO A 4 -1.02 -7.86 -22.52
C PRO A 4 -0.82 -7.20 -21.15
N ALA A 5 0.44 -6.91 -20.80
CA ALA A 5 0.76 -6.20 -19.56
C ALA A 5 0.07 -4.82 -19.54
N LEU A 6 -0.64 -4.52 -18.46
CA LEU A 6 -1.32 -3.26 -18.27
C LEU A 6 -0.29 -2.13 -18.02
N PRO A 7 -0.61 -0.86 -18.30
CA PRO A 7 0.35 0.24 -18.19
C PRO A 7 0.95 0.44 -16.78
N HIS A 8 0.25 -0.03 -15.75
CA HIS A 8 0.66 0.08 -14.35
C HIS A 8 1.46 -1.15 -13.85
N ASP A 9 1.47 -2.26 -14.59
CA ASP A 9 2.18 -3.49 -14.17
C ASP A 9 3.67 -3.25 -13.90
N PRO A 10 4.42 -2.50 -14.74
CA PRO A 10 5.83 -2.22 -14.44
C PRO A 10 6.01 -1.49 -13.10
N TYR A 11 5.08 -0.61 -12.76
CA TYR A 11 5.09 0.10 -11.48
C TYR A 11 4.77 -0.84 -10.31
N ILE A 12 3.70 -1.64 -10.41
CA ILE A 12 3.34 -2.59 -9.35
C ILE A 12 4.47 -3.62 -9.14
N VAL A 13 5.10 -4.10 -10.21
CA VAL A 13 6.29 -4.97 -10.15
C VAL A 13 7.44 -4.28 -9.39
N SER A 14 7.68 -2.99 -9.65
CA SER A 14 8.72 -2.24 -8.94
C SER A 14 8.43 -2.06 -7.44
N VAL A 15 7.16 -1.87 -7.07
CA VAL A 15 6.71 -1.80 -5.67
C VAL A 15 6.91 -3.15 -4.98
N VAL A 16 6.49 -4.25 -5.58
CA VAL A 16 6.67 -5.61 -5.03
C VAL A 16 8.15 -5.96 -4.89
N ALA A 17 8.98 -5.57 -5.86
CA ALA A 17 10.43 -5.76 -5.78
C ALA A 17 11.05 -4.96 -4.62
N ALA A 18 10.63 -3.72 -4.42
CA ALA A 18 11.09 -2.89 -3.30
C ALA A 18 10.68 -3.46 -1.93
N LEU A 19 9.42 -3.92 -1.80
CA LEU A 19 8.92 -4.60 -0.59
C LEU A 19 9.73 -5.86 -0.26
N SER A 20 10.08 -6.63 -1.29
CA SER A 20 10.92 -7.84 -1.15
C SER A 20 12.35 -7.50 -0.75
N ALA A 21 12.96 -6.51 -1.38
CA ALA A 21 14.31 -6.05 -1.01
C ALA A 21 14.36 -5.55 0.45
N ALA A 22 13.25 -4.98 0.93
CA ALA A 22 13.08 -4.48 2.29
C ALA A 22 12.64 -5.53 3.31
N ARG A 23 12.44 -6.80 2.89
CA ARG A 23 11.95 -7.92 3.72
C ARG A 23 10.60 -7.64 4.41
N VAL A 24 9.71 -6.99 3.68
CA VAL A 24 8.33 -6.70 4.09
C VAL A 24 7.35 -7.22 3.04
N GLU A 25 7.61 -8.42 2.53
CA GLU A 25 6.84 -9.04 1.46
C GLU A 25 5.36 -9.19 1.84
N PRO A 26 4.42 -8.82 0.94
CA PRO A 26 3.03 -9.18 1.12
C PRO A 26 2.86 -10.70 1.03
N THR A 27 1.95 -11.23 1.84
CA THR A 27 1.52 -12.63 1.79
C THR A 27 0.72 -12.96 0.53
N CYS A 28 0.05 -11.95 -0.06
CA CYS A 28 -0.66 -12.08 -1.33
C CYS A 28 -0.41 -10.86 -2.21
N VAL A 29 -0.22 -11.09 -3.50
CA VAL A 29 -0.14 -10.07 -4.55
C VAL A 29 -1.11 -10.46 -5.63
N GLU A 30 -2.12 -9.63 -5.86
CA GLU A 30 -3.09 -9.80 -6.93
C GLU A 30 -3.09 -8.53 -7.79
N THR A 31 -2.96 -8.72 -9.10
CA THR A 31 -3.27 -7.71 -10.11
C THR A 31 -4.45 -8.23 -10.90
N LEU A 32 -5.53 -7.46 -11.01
CA LEU A 32 -6.74 -7.91 -11.69
C LEU A 32 -6.81 -7.29 -13.09
N ASP A 33 -6.89 -8.16 -14.09
CA ASP A 33 -7.05 -7.81 -15.51
C ASP A 33 -8.52 -7.56 -15.91
N ARG A 34 -9.45 -7.44 -14.94
CA ARG A 34 -10.88 -7.30 -15.23
C ARG A 34 -11.30 -5.84 -15.09
N GLU A 35 -11.52 -5.24 -16.25
CA GLU A 35 -12.05 -3.90 -16.46
C GLU A 35 -13.51 -3.77 -15.97
N ILE A 36 -13.74 -3.68 -14.66
CA ILE A 36 -15.09 -3.46 -14.11
C ILE A 36 -15.01 -2.49 -12.93
N ASP A 37 -15.44 -1.25 -13.15
CA ASP A 37 -15.63 -0.27 -12.10
C ASP A 37 -16.77 -0.71 -11.18
N ARG A 38 -16.47 -1.03 -9.91
CA ARG A 38 -17.47 -1.47 -8.91
C ARG A 38 -18.44 -0.34 -8.48
N TYR A 39 -18.13 0.90 -8.83
CA TYR A 39 -18.93 2.08 -8.54
C TYR A 39 -19.64 2.64 -9.79
N ASP A 40 -19.32 2.17 -10.99
CA ASP A 40 -20.06 2.51 -12.19
C ASP A 40 -21.40 1.73 -12.20
N THR A 41 -22.51 2.46 -12.32
CA THR A 41 -23.86 1.90 -12.48
C THR A 41 -24.45 2.20 -13.86
N GLY A 42 -23.63 2.73 -14.76
CA GLY A 42 -23.99 3.13 -16.11
C GLY A 42 -24.04 1.96 -17.11
N LEU A 43 -24.43 2.28 -18.34
CA LEU A 43 -24.58 1.30 -19.44
C LEU A 43 -23.25 0.65 -19.87
N TYR A 44 -22.12 1.14 -19.36
CA TYR A 44 -20.76 0.74 -19.70
C TYR A 44 -19.92 0.37 -18.46
N ALA A 45 -20.56 0.14 -17.31
CA ALA A 45 -19.89 -0.20 -16.05
C ALA A 45 -19.02 -1.46 -16.12
N ASP A 46 -19.44 -2.38 -16.97
CA ASP A 46 -18.78 -3.63 -17.34
C ASP A 46 -17.68 -3.46 -18.41
N LEU A 47 -17.39 -2.22 -18.82
CA LEU A 47 -16.46 -1.88 -19.90
C LEU A 47 -15.38 -0.87 -19.47
N ALA A 48 -15.36 -0.45 -18.20
CA ALA A 48 -14.41 0.53 -17.68
C ALA A 48 -13.20 -0.18 -17.02
N PRO A 49 -11.96 0.00 -17.54
CA PRO A 49 -10.76 -0.56 -16.94
C PRO A 49 -10.44 0.01 -15.55
N THR A 50 -10.85 -0.69 -14.50
CA THR A 50 -10.31 -0.56 -13.14
C THR A 50 -8.97 -1.29 -13.07
N LEU A 51 -7.92 -0.60 -13.49
CA LEU A 51 -6.55 -1.01 -13.20
C LEU A 51 -6.41 -1.14 -11.68
N SER A 52 -6.25 -2.36 -11.18
CA SER A 52 -6.28 -2.64 -9.75
C SER A 52 -5.16 -3.58 -9.30
N ALA A 53 -4.47 -3.18 -8.23
CA ALA A 53 -3.50 -3.99 -7.52
C ALA A 53 -3.91 -4.10 -6.06
N LEU A 54 -3.86 -5.32 -5.53
CA LEU A 54 -4.15 -5.67 -4.15
C LEU A 54 -2.95 -6.39 -3.54
N LEU A 55 -2.42 -5.81 -2.46
CA LEU A 55 -1.33 -6.37 -1.68
C LEU A 55 -1.84 -6.66 -0.28
N ILE A 56 -1.69 -7.88 0.22
CA ILE A 56 -2.19 -8.28 1.53
C ILE A 56 -1.06 -8.82 2.41
N TRP A 57 -1.01 -8.37 3.66
CA TRP A 57 -0.21 -8.93 4.74
C TRP A 57 -1.15 -9.58 5.76
N ASN A 58 -1.16 -10.92 5.81
CA ASN A 58 -1.93 -11.69 6.78
C ASN A 58 -1.07 -12.07 8.00
N GLY A 59 -1.63 -11.97 9.21
CA GLY A 59 -1.13 -12.67 10.42
C GLY A 59 -0.19 -11.89 11.34
N GLU A 60 0.48 -12.63 12.25
CA GLU A 60 1.26 -12.16 13.43
C GLU A 60 2.35 -11.10 13.13
N ALA A 61 2.71 -10.89 11.86
CA ALA A 61 3.67 -9.87 11.43
C ALA A 61 3.10 -8.44 11.47
N SER A 62 1.78 -8.28 11.63
CA SER A 62 1.12 -6.98 11.72
C SER A 62 0.59 -6.71 13.12
N ALA A 63 0.99 -5.57 13.68
CA ALA A 63 0.39 -5.00 14.89
C ALA A 63 -0.85 -4.14 14.59
N ALA A 64 -1.30 -4.09 13.32
CA ALA A 64 -2.51 -3.37 12.94
C ALA A 64 -3.77 -3.98 13.59
N PRO A 65 -4.85 -3.19 13.78
CA PRO A 65 -6.15 -3.71 14.16
C PRO A 65 -6.58 -4.85 13.22
N GLY A 66 -6.99 -6.01 13.77
CA GLY A 66 -7.32 -7.20 12.97
C GLY A 66 -6.14 -8.06 12.55
N GLY A 67 -4.89 -7.62 12.79
CA GLY A 67 -3.67 -8.40 12.52
C GLY A 67 -3.39 -8.61 11.03
N SER A 68 -4.02 -7.86 10.14
CA SER A 68 -3.80 -7.95 8.70
C SER A 68 -4.03 -6.60 8.02
N VAL A 69 -3.25 -6.31 6.97
CA VAL A 69 -3.29 -5.03 6.24
C VAL A 69 -3.46 -5.31 4.75
N ALA A 70 -4.33 -4.54 4.09
CA ALA A 70 -4.44 -4.48 2.64
C ALA A 70 -3.98 -3.13 2.12
N LEU A 71 -3.21 -3.16 1.02
CA LEU A 71 -2.91 -2.00 0.18
C LEU A 71 -3.62 -2.19 -1.15
N VAL A 72 -4.35 -1.17 -1.57
CA VAL A 72 -5.11 -1.17 -2.81
C VAL A 72 -4.66 0.01 -3.66
N TRP A 73 -4.36 -0.23 -4.92
CA TRP A 73 -4.21 0.82 -5.93
C TRP A 73 -5.29 0.59 -6.97
N GLU A 74 -6.22 1.54 -7.12
CA GLU A 74 -7.37 1.42 -8.03
C GLU A 74 -7.46 2.65 -8.94
N HIS A 75 -7.95 2.46 -10.17
CA HIS A 75 -8.43 3.52 -11.07
C HIS A 75 -9.94 3.75 -10.82
N PRO A 76 -10.49 4.98 -10.90
CA PRO A 76 -9.87 6.24 -11.36
C PRO A 76 -9.11 7.03 -10.29
N GLU A 77 -9.10 6.58 -9.03
CA GLU A 77 -8.43 7.29 -7.94
C GLU A 77 -6.92 7.40 -8.17
N GLU A 78 -6.35 6.40 -8.85
CA GLU A 78 -4.95 6.28 -9.26
C GLU A 78 -3.99 6.58 -8.10
N ARG A 79 -4.36 6.14 -6.90
CA ARG A 79 -3.63 6.40 -5.66
C ARG A 79 -3.64 5.16 -4.79
N TRP A 80 -2.60 5.04 -3.96
CA TRP A 80 -2.57 4.00 -2.94
C TRP A 80 -3.57 4.33 -1.84
N GLN A 81 -4.35 3.31 -1.48
CA GLN A 81 -5.28 3.28 -0.37
C GLN A 81 -4.93 2.09 0.51
N TRP A 82 -5.38 2.12 1.76
CA TRP A 82 -5.18 1.03 2.69
C TRP A 82 -6.44 0.77 3.49
N ALA A 83 -6.57 -0.45 4.01
CA ALA A 83 -7.53 -0.79 5.03
C ALA A 83 -6.98 -1.94 5.90
N PRO A 84 -7.35 -2.02 7.18
CA PRO A 84 -7.23 -3.27 7.92
C PRO A 84 -8.18 -4.32 7.31
N LEU A 85 -7.83 -5.60 7.38
CA LEU A 85 -8.80 -6.67 7.11
C LEU A 85 -9.59 -6.98 8.38
N VAL A 86 -10.90 -6.85 8.31
CA VAL A 86 -11.81 -7.19 9.43
C VAL A 86 -11.93 -8.70 9.60
N VAL A 87 -12.00 -9.40 8.47
CA VAL A 87 -11.93 -10.86 8.32
C VAL A 87 -11.24 -11.18 6.98
N PRO A 88 -10.69 -12.40 6.79
CA PRO A 88 -10.07 -12.76 5.52
C PRO A 88 -11.00 -12.48 4.33
N GLY A 89 -10.55 -11.63 3.41
CA GLY A 89 -11.30 -11.26 2.20
C GLY A 89 -12.34 -10.14 2.36
N VAL A 90 -12.47 -9.52 3.55
CA VAL A 90 -13.33 -8.33 3.74
C VAL A 90 -12.47 -7.16 4.21
N LEU A 91 -12.35 -6.16 3.34
CA LEU A 91 -11.70 -4.89 3.65
C LEU A 91 -12.67 -4.00 4.43
N GLU A 92 -12.13 -3.27 5.41
CA GLU A 92 -12.79 -2.10 5.98
C GLU A 92 -12.85 -0.97 4.94
N ASP A 93 -13.36 0.20 5.34
CA ASP A 93 -13.39 1.37 4.45
C ASP A 93 -11.96 1.77 4.04
N LEU A 94 -11.73 1.87 2.72
CA LEU A 94 -10.42 2.21 2.17
C LEU A 94 -10.07 3.67 2.43
N GLU A 95 -8.97 3.89 3.14
CA GLU A 95 -8.44 5.21 3.42
C GLU A 95 -7.30 5.55 2.44
N PRO A 96 -7.27 6.77 1.87
CA PRO A 96 -6.20 7.18 0.97
C PRO A 96 -4.90 7.41 1.73
N LEU A 97 -3.81 6.90 1.16
CA LEU A 97 -2.47 7.16 1.65
C LEU A 97 -1.96 8.50 1.12
N PRO A 98 -1.08 9.19 1.86
CA PRO A 98 -0.47 10.46 1.43
C PRO A 98 0.63 10.23 0.38
N LEU A 99 0.37 9.38 -0.61
CA LEU A 99 1.31 9.02 -1.65
C LEU A 99 0.82 9.60 -2.99
N HIS A 100 1.75 10.11 -3.78
CA HIS A 100 1.46 10.46 -5.17
C HIS A 100 1.11 9.21 -5.98
N ARG A 101 0.40 9.39 -7.10
CA ARG A 101 -0.04 8.32 -8.01
C ARG A 101 1.05 7.31 -8.35
N TRP A 102 2.24 7.82 -8.67
CA TRP A 102 3.45 7.06 -9.00
C TRP A 102 4.54 7.36 -7.97
N ALA A 103 4.22 7.19 -6.68
CA ALA A 103 5.19 7.38 -5.61
C ALA A 103 6.41 6.47 -5.82
N ASP A 104 7.57 6.91 -5.34
CA ASP A 104 8.75 6.05 -5.31
C ASP A 104 8.40 4.73 -4.58
N PRO A 105 8.73 3.55 -5.14
CA PRO A 105 8.54 2.27 -4.46
C PRO A 105 9.07 2.24 -3.02
N ALA A 106 10.16 2.96 -2.72
CA ALA A 106 10.68 3.09 -1.36
C ALA A 106 9.72 3.83 -0.41
N ALA A 107 9.00 4.84 -0.90
CA ALA A 107 7.98 5.54 -0.10
C ALA A 107 6.79 4.62 0.23
N VAL A 108 6.42 3.72 -0.68
CA VAL A 108 5.40 2.69 -0.42
C VAL A 108 5.87 1.74 0.68
N VAL A 109 7.13 1.32 0.65
CA VAL A 109 7.76 0.49 1.70
C VAL A 109 7.68 1.16 3.07
N ASP A 110 8.00 2.46 3.15
CA ASP A 110 7.99 3.20 4.42
C ASP A 110 6.58 3.30 5.00
N VAL A 111 5.56 3.57 4.17
CA VAL A 111 4.15 3.52 4.60
C VAL A 111 3.77 2.15 5.12
N VAL A 112 4.07 1.08 4.37
CA VAL A 112 3.73 -0.30 4.76
C VAL A 112 4.34 -0.65 6.11
N ARG A 113 5.60 -0.25 6.38
CA ARG A 113 6.23 -0.45 7.69
C ARG A 113 5.47 0.24 8.81
N VAL A 114 5.02 1.47 8.59
CA VAL A 114 4.22 2.22 9.58
C VAL A 114 2.90 1.50 9.86
N LEU A 115 2.20 1.06 8.82
CA LEU A 115 0.93 0.34 8.95
C LEU A 115 1.10 -1.01 9.66
N LEU A 116 2.11 -1.80 9.28
CA LEU A 116 2.41 -3.08 9.93
C LEU A 116 2.84 -2.92 11.39
N ALA A 117 3.42 -1.77 11.77
CA ALA A 117 3.71 -1.45 13.16
C ALA A 117 2.47 -1.03 13.98
N GLY A 118 1.27 -1.04 13.37
CA GLY A 118 0.02 -0.64 14.03
C GLY A 118 -0.04 0.85 14.36
N LEU A 119 0.79 1.66 13.70
CA LEU A 119 0.83 3.09 13.94
C LEU A 119 -0.22 3.82 13.09
N PRO A 120 -0.65 5.02 13.50
CA PRO A 120 -1.59 5.81 12.71
C PRO A 120 -1.06 6.08 11.32
N VAL A 121 -1.98 6.10 10.35
CA VAL A 121 -1.73 6.43 8.94
C VAL A 121 -0.91 7.71 8.88
N PRO A 122 0.25 7.68 8.20
CA PRO A 122 1.06 8.88 8.06
C PRO A 122 0.28 9.93 7.27
N VAL A 123 0.51 11.20 7.59
CA VAL A 123 0.04 12.35 6.80
C VAL A 123 1.17 12.85 5.89
N ALA A 124 0.89 13.72 4.92
CA ALA A 124 1.88 14.12 3.90
C ALA A 124 3.19 14.68 4.48
N ASP A 125 3.13 15.38 5.61
CA ASP A 125 4.30 15.95 6.29
C ASP A 125 4.88 15.02 7.38
N ASP A 126 4.45 13.76 7.44
CA ASP A 126 4.88 12.85 8.47
C ASP A 126 6.35 12.45 8.25
N PRO A 127 7.24 12.71 9.22
CA PRO A 127 8.66 12.40 9.08
C PRO A 127 8.90 10.89 8.90
N ARG A 128 7.95 10.01 9.25
CA ARG A 128 8.05 8.56 9.01
C ARG A 128 8.04 8.18 7.54
N LEU A 129 7.60 9.08 6.65
CA LEU A 129 7.65 8.92 5.20
C LEU A 129 9.00 9.31 4.58
N PHE A 130 9.95 9.80 5.40
CA PHE A 130 11.29 10.13 4.96
C PHE A 130 12.20 8.89 4.96
N PRO A 131 12.88 8.58 3.85
CA PRO A 131 13.90 7.54 3.81
C PRO A 131 15.05 7.87 4.79
N GLY A 132 15.05 7.22 5.95
CA GLY A 132 15.99 7.49 7.05
C GLY A 132 15.34 7.94 8.36
N TRP A 133 14.01 7.94 8.47
CA TRP A 133 13.33 8.36 9.71
C TRP A 133 13.77 7.57 10.95
N VAL A 134 14.05 6.27 10.79
CA VAL A 134 14.52 5.41 11.89
C VAL A 134 15.88 5.92 12.39
N ASP A 135 16.83 6.11 11.48
CA ASP A 135 18.17 6.62 11.81
C ASP A 135 18.12 8.04 12.38
N ALA A 136 17.28 8.91 11.82
CA ALA A 136 17.05 10.25 12.31
C ALA A 136 16.41 10.24 13.71
N GLY A 137 15.42 9.37 13.95
CA GLY A 137 14.77 9.18 15.24
C GLY A 137 15.71 8.65 16.30
N GLU A 138 16.56 7.68 15.95
CA GLU A 138 17.62 7.21 16.83
C GLU A 138 18.67 8.29 17.14
N ALA A 139 19.08 9.07 16.14
CA ALA A 139 20.00 10.19 16.31
C ALA A 139 19.43 11.24 17.27
N VAL A 140 18.14 11.59 17.14
CA VAL A 140 17.44 12.51 18.05
C VAL A 140 17.39 11.92 19.46
N ARG A 141 17.04 10.63 19.63
CA ARG A 141 17.01 9.98 20.95
C ARG A 141 18.38 9.97 21.63
N ARG A 142 19.45 9.69 20.89
CA ARG A 142 20.84 9.74 21.40
C ARG A 142 21.20 11.15 21.85
N TRP A 143 20.83 12.16 21.06
CA TRP A 143 21.05 13.57 21.43
C TRP A 143 20.29 13.96 22.70
N THR A 144 19.00 13.60 22.82
CA THR A 144 18.19 13.93 24.00
C THR A 144 18.65 13.24 25.27
N THR A 145 19.23 12.03 25.18
CA THR A 145 19.77 11.29 26.33
C THR A 145 21.21 11.67 26.69
N SER A 146 21.88 12.44 25.84
CA SER A 146 23.22 13.01 26.09
C SER A 146 23.20 14.39 26.78
N ARG A 147 22.00 14.90 27.10
CA ARG A 147 21.78 16.12 27.90
C ARG A 147 21.34 15.75 29.31
#